data_AF-A0A2M7J0E3-F1
#
_entry.id   AF-A0A2M7J0E3-F1
#
_cell.length_a   1.000
_cell.length_b   1.000
_cell.length_c   1.000
_cell.angle_alpha   90.00
_cell.angle_beta   90.00
_cell.angle_gamma   90.00
#
_symmetry.space_group_name_H-M   'P 1'
#
loop_
_entity.id
_entity.type
_entity.pdbx_description
1 polymer ?
#
loop_
_entity_poly.entity_id
_entity_poly.type
_entity_poly.pdbx_seq_one_letter_code
_entity_poly.pdbx_strand_id
1 'polypeptide(L)'
;MVPHLTTALNGPLLDLERRFLSAMPTIEHWFRSQWQENAVPFYASVDLRNSGFKLAPVDTNLFPGGFNNLNPDFLPLCVHAMQGAVEKICPEARGVLLIPENHTRNLFYLQNVEQIVTILKQAGMRVRVGSLLPEITAVTEIALPNGGTVRLEPLVRRGNRLGLEDFDPCVVLLNNDLSGGVPEILKNLEQAIFPPLSAGWYTRRKSQHFAAYDRVANEFAQLLDIDPWL
;
A
#
# COMPACT_ATOMS: atom_id res chain seq x y z
N MET A 1 -1.29 -17.10 21.90
CA MET A 1 -1.11 -15.97 22.84
C MET A 1 -1.14 -14.70 22.03
N VAL A 2 -1.91 -13.68 22.44
CA VAL A 2 -2.00 -12.39 21.76
C VAL A 2 -1.42 -11.29 22.65
N PRO A 3 -0.98 -10.14 22.11
CA PRO A 3 -0.53 -9.03 22.93
C PRO A 3 -1.62 -8.51 23.87
N HIS A 4 -1.24 -8.20 25.11
CA HIS A 4 -2.11 -7.57 26.10
C HIS A 4 -1.47 -6.28 26.61
N LEU A 5 -2.29 -5.27 26.91
CA LEU A 5 -1.82 -4.06 27.57
C LEU A 5 -1.34 -4.39 28.98
N THR A 6 -0.11 -3.96 29.31
CA THR A 6 0.48 -4.10 30.65
C THR A 6 0.23 -2.87 31.53
N THR A 7 -0.74 -2.03 31.16
CA THR A 7 -1.15 -0.82 31.87
C THR A 7 -2.57 -0.96 32.42
N ALA A 8 -2.80 -0.43 33.61
CA ALA A 8 -4.15 -0.28 34.18
C ALA A 8 -4.86 0.99 33.70
N LEU A 9 -4.15 1.92 33.05
CA LEU A 9 -4.68 3.19 32.58
C LEU A 9 -5.21 3.04 31.16
N ASN A 10 -6.51 2.79 31.05
CA ASN A 10 -7.22 2.61 29.77
C ASN A 10 -8.49 3.47 29.65
N GLY A 11 -8.74 4.40 30.59
CA GLY A 11 -9.94 5.25 30.60
C GLY A 11 -10.17 6.00 29.28
N PRO A 12 -9.19 6.80 28.80
CA PRO A 12 -9.35 7.51 27.53
C PRO A 12 -9.55 6.60 26.33
N LEU A 13 -8.88 5.44 26.29
CA LEU A 13 -9.08 4.43 25.25
C LEU A 13 -10.52 3.89 25.26
N LEU A 14 -11.05 3.50 26.43
CA LEU A 14 -12.41 3.00 26.56
C LEU A 14 -13.47 4.04 26.19
N ASP A 15 -13.23 5.31 26.53
CA ASP A 15 -14.14 6.40 26.16
C ASP A 15 -14.11 6.69 24.65
N LEU A 16 -12.93 6.63 24.02
CA LEU A 16 -12.78 6.71 22.56
C LEU A 16 -13.54 5.55 21.87
N GLU A 17 -13.35 4.32 22.34
CA GLU A 17 -14.06 3.13 21.81
C GLU A 17 -15.58 3.26 21.94
N ARG A 18 -16.08 3.69 23.10
CA ARG A 18 -17.53 3.90 23.31
C ARG A 18 -18.10 4.92 22.35
N ARG A 19 -17.40 6.03 22.11
CA ARG A 19 -17.84 7.06 21.16
C ARG A 19 -17.82 6.56 19.72
N PHE A 20 -16.81 5.77 19.34
CA PHE A 20 -16.77 5.18 18.00
C PHE A 20 -17.92 4.19 17.78
N LEU A 21 -18.20 3.34 18.77
CA LEU A 21 -19.27 2.36 18.69
C LEU A 21 -20.65 3.02 18.65
N SER A 22 -20.88 4.08 19.42
CA SER A 22 -22.17 4.79 19.42
C SER A 22 -22.40 5.64 18.16
N ALA A 23 -21.33 6.07 17.49
CA ALA A 23 -21.38 6.91 16.29
C ALA A 23 -21.06 6.16 14.98
N MET A 24 -21.07 4.82 14.97
CA MET A 24 -20.62 4.01 13.83
C MET A 24 -21.26 4.42 12.48
N PRO A 25 -22.60 4.61 12.35
CA PRO A 25 -23.19 5.03 11.08
C PRO A 25 -22.73 6.41 10.63
N THR A 26 -22.51 7.33 11.58
CA THR A 26 -22.02 8.69 11.32
C THR A 26 -20.58 8.65 10.80
N ILE A 27 -19.73 7.83 11.42
CA ILE A 27 -18.33 7.63 11.00
C ILE A 27 -18.27 7.06 9.57
N GLU A 28 -19.04 6.01 9.29
CA GLU A 28 -19.09 5.39 7.97
C GLU A 28 -19.60 6.36 6.89
N HIS A 29 -20.61 7.17 7.21
CA HIS A 29 -21.12 8.20 6.29
C HIS A 29 -20.06 9.28 6.01
N TRP A 30 -19.36 9.74 7.06
CA TRP A 30 -18.30 10.73 6.92
C TRP A 30 -17.18 10.19 6.02
N PHE A 31 -16.68 8.98 6.27
CA PHE A 31 -15.66 8.35 5.42
C PHE A 31 -16.11 8.24 3.96
N ARG A 32 -17.33 7.77 3.68
CA ARG A 32 -17.85 7.70 2.30
C ARG A 32 -17.84 9.06 1.60
N SER A 33 -18.16 10.12 2.33
CA SER A 33 -18.10 11.50 1.79
C SER A 33 -16.66 11.92 1.51
N GLN A 34 -15.73 11.65 2.43
CA GLN A 34 -14.30 11.91 2.22
C GLN A 34 -13.74 11.18 0.99
N TRP A 35 -14.16 9.94 0.74
CA TRP A 35 -13.70 9.14 -0.42
C TRP A 35 -14.33 9.56 -1.75
N GLN A 36 -15.41 10.34 -1.75
CA GLN A 36 -15.95 10.94 -2.99
C GLN A 36 -15.12 12.14 -3.43
N GLU A 37 -14.56 12.89 -2.47
CA GLU A 37 -13.79 14.11 -2.72
C GLU A 37 -12.29 13.83 -2.87
N ASN A 38 -11.79 12.75 -2.28
CA ASN A 38 -10.37 12.42 -2.23
C ASN A 38 -10.05 11.09 -2.89
N ALA A 39 -8.97 11.07 -3.67
CA ALA A 39 -8.45 9.85 -4.26
C ALA A 39 -7.89 8.90 -3.17
N VAL A 40 -8.35 7.66 -3.18
CA VAL A 40 -7.86 6.61 -2.28
C VAL A 40 -6.57 6.01 -2.88
N PRO A 41 -5.50 5.83 -2.09
CA PRO A 41 -4.32 5.10 -2.53
C PRO A 41 -4.67 3.68 -2.97
N PHE A 42 -3.91 3.12 -3.92
CA PHE A 42 -4.10 1.74 -4.37
C PHE A 42 -3.97 0.74 -3.21
N TYR A 43 -2.98 0.98 -2.34
CA TYR A 43 -2.79 0.29 -1.07
C TYR A 43 -2.06 1.21 -0.09
N ALA A 44 -2.09 0.85 1.19
CA ALA A 44 -1.29 1.49 2.23
C ALA A 44 -1.21 0.58 3.47
N SER A 45 -0.21 0.80 4.32
CA SER A 45 -0.20 0.34 5.71
C SER A 45 -0.04 1.53 6.65
N VAL A 46 -0.62 1.43 7.84
CA VAL A 46 -0.51 2.44 8.90
C VAL A 46 -0.10 1.75 10.19
N ASP A 47 1.01 2.21 10.77
CA ASP A 47 1.46 1.72 12.07
C ASP A 47 0.76 2.52 13.16
N LEU A 48 0.14 1.83 14.11
CA LEU A 48 -0.54 2.43 15.26
C LEU A 48 0.24 2.13 16.55
N ARG A 49 0.18 3.04 17.51
CA ARG A 49 0.59 2.77 18.89
C ARG A 49 -0.57 3.02 19.84
N ASN A 50 -0.88 2.00 20.63
CA ASN A 50 -1.85 2.08 21.73
C ASN A 50 -1.10 2.22 23.05
N SER A 51 -1.27 3.35 23.73
CA SER A 51 -0.68 3.65 25.03
C SER A 51 -1.66 3.56 26.21
N GLY A 52 -2.92 3.17 25.95
CA GLY A 52 -4.02 3.19 26.92
C GLY A 52 -4.63 4.57 27.16
N PHE A 53 -3.85 5.65 27.04
CA PHE A 53 -4.33 7.04 27.09
C PHE A 53 -4.39 7.73 25.73
N LYS A 54 -3.80 7.14 24.68
CA LYS A 54 -3.74 7.67 23.31
C LYS A 54 -3.60 6.53 22.31
N LEU A 55 -4.31 6.62 21.19
CA LEU A 55 -4.22 5.70 20.06
C LEU A 55 -3.93 6.50 18.79
N ALA A 56 -2.68 6.49 18.35
CA ALA A 56 -2.23 7.35 17.26
C ALA A 56 -1.49 6.59 16.16
N PRO A 57 -1.61 7.03 14.89
CA PRO A 57 -0.74 6.59 13.83
C PRO A 57 0.65 7.19 14.01
N VAL A 58 1.67 6.36 13.80
CA VAL A 58 3.08 6.74 13.91
C VAL A 58 3.85 6.62 12.60
N ASP A 59 3.34 5.83 11.66
CA ASP A 59 3.85 5.76 10.29
C ASP A 59 2.72 5.47 9.30
N THR A 60 2.88 5.97 8.07
CA THR A 60 2.01 5.64 6.94
C THR A 60 2.91 5.33 5.76
N ASN A 61 2.80 4.09 5.28
CA ASN A 61 3.59 3.59 4.17
C ASN A 61 2.68 3.32 2.97
N LEU A 62 2.94 4.00 1.86
CA LEU A 62 2.25 3.80 0.58
C LEU A 62 2.88 2.68 -0.26
N PHE A 63 3.96 2.06 0.22
CA PHE A 63 4.67 0.93 -0.37
C PHE A 63 4.77 -0.22 0.64
N PRO A 64 3.64 -0.75 1.17
CA PRO A 64 3.66 -1.75 2.23
C PRO A 64 4.42 -3.02 1.79
N GLY A 65 5.37 -3.45 2.61
CA GLY A 65 6.28 -4.57 2.31
C GLY A 65 6.02 -5.84 3.13
N GLY A 66 4.81 -5.99 3.68
CA GLY A 66 4.46 -7.05 4.63
C GLY A 66 3.21 -7.86 4.27
N PHE A 67 2.84 -7.97 2.99
CA PHE A 67 1.62 -8.71 2.59
C PHE A 67 1.66 -10.19 3.00
N ASN A 68 2.85 -10.79 3.07
CA ASN A 68 3.05 -12.17 3.53
C ASN A 68 2.72 -12.38 5.02
N ASN A 69 2.55 -11.30 5.80
CA ASN A 69 2.18 -11.36 7.22
C ASN A 69 0.66 -11.30 7.44
N LEU A 70 -0.14 -11.08 6.39
CA LEU A 70 -1.59 -11.06 6.50
C LEU A 70 -2.11 -12.47 6.82
N ASN A 71 -3.17 -12.54 7.63
CA ASN A 71 -3.78 -13.83 7.94
C ASN A 71 -4.40 -14.43 6.65
N PRO A 72 -3.99 -15.64 6.24
CA PRO A 72 -4.48 -16.28 5.01
C PRO A 72 -6.01 -16.47 4.98
N ASP A 73 -6.67 -16.58 6.13
CA ASP A 73 -8.14 -16.68 6.20
C ASP A 73 -8.85 -15.45 5.62
N PHE A 74 -8.19 -14.30 5.60
CA PHE A 74 -8.71 -13.05 5.02
C PHE A 74 -8.25 -12.81 3.57
N LEU A 75 -7.62 -13.79 2.92
CA LEU A 75 -7.24 -13.66 1.52
C LEU A 75 -8.43 -13.31 0.59
N PRO A 76 -9.63 -13.90 0.74
CA PRO A 76 -10.79 -13.52 -0.08
C PRO A 76 -11.16 -12.02 0.06
N LEU A 77 -11.02 -11.45 1.26
CA LEU A 77 -11.25 -10.02 1.49
C LEU A 77 -10.20 -9.16 0.79
N CYS A 78 -8.93 -9.57 0.85
CA CYS A 78 -7.83 -8.88 0.16
C CYS A 78 -8.05 -8.88 -1.36
N VAL A 79 -8.47 -10.02 -1.92
CA VAL A 79 -8.80 -10.14 -3.35
C VAL A 79 -9.95 -9.23 -3.73
N HIS A 80 -11.03 -9.21 -2.95
CA HIS A 80 -12.18 -8.35 -3.22
C HIS A 80 -11.83 -6.85 -3.16
N ALA A 81 -11.07 -6.42 -2.16
CA ALA A 81 -10.59 -5.05 -2.07
C ALA A 81 -9.70 -4.68 -3.27
N MET A 82 -8.84 -5.61 -3.70
CA MET A 82 -7.97 -5.42 -4.85
C MET A 82 -8.74 -5.30 -6.17
N GLN A 83 -9.81 -6.07 -6.36
CA GLN A 83 -10.71 -5.94 -7.52
C GLN A 83 -11.28 -4.51 -7.59
N GLY A 84 -11.84 -4.01 -6.49
CA GLY A 84 -12.39 -2.65 -6.43
C GLY A 84 -11.35 -1.55 -6.66
N ALA A 85 -10.08 -1.78 -6.28
CA ALA A 85 -8.98 -0.86 -6.57
C ALA A 85 -8.59 -0.90 -8.06
N VAL A 86 -8.45 -2.11 -8.63
CA VAL A 86 -8.05 -2.35 -10.01
C VAL A 86 -9.09 -1.85 -11.02
N GLU A 87 -10.37 -2.09 -10.79
CA GLU A 87 -11.46 -1.65 -11.68
C GLU A 87 -11.45 -0.13 -11.93
N LYS A 88 -11.04 0.65 -10.93
CA LYS A 88 -10.93 2.11 -11.03
C LYS A 88 -9.73 2.56 -11.88
N ILE A 89 -8.65 1.78 -11.91
CA ILE A 89 -7.37 2.21 -12.49
C ILE A 89 -7.05 1.52 -13.83
N CYS A 90 -7.56 0.32 -14.04
CA CYS A 90 -7.37 -0.47 -15.25
C CYS A 90 -8.65 -1.27 -15.58
N PRO A 91 -9.70 -0.59 -16.08
CA PRO A 91 -10.96 -1.25 -16.47
C PRO A 91 -10.76 -2.33 -17.53
N GLU A 92 -9.78 -2.14 -18.42
CA GLU A 92 -9.47 -3.05 -19.54
C GLU A 92 -8.63 -4.28 -19.13
N ALA A 93 -8.25 -4.40 -17.86
CA ALA A 93 -7.51 -5.53 -17.28
C ALA A 93 -6.26 -6.02 -18.06
N ARG A 94 -5.60 -5.15 -18.85
CA ARG A 94 -4.46 -5.53 -19.72
C ARG A 94 -3.28 -6.13 -18.94
N GLY A 95 -3.10 -5.71 -17.70
CA GLY A 95 -2.16 -6.28 -16.75
C GLY A 95 -1.43 -5.25 -15.90
N VAL A 96 -0.87 -5.69 -14.79
CA VAL A 96 -0.10 -4.89 -13.84
C VAL A 96 1.37 -5.27 -13.94
N LEU A 97 2.23 -4.26 -14.10
CA LEU A 97 3.66 -4.42 -13.90
C LEU A 97 4.01 -4.02 -12.47
N LEU A 98 4.37 -5.00 -11.66
CA LEU A 98 4.85 -4.78 -10.29
C LEU A 98 6.35 -4.50 -10.32
N ILE A 99 6.78 -3.40 -9.72
CA ILE A 99 8.19 -3.05 -9.54
C ILE A 99 8.54 -3.13 -8.05
N PRO A 100 9.33 -4.12 -7.62
CA PRO A 100 9.70 -4.29 -6.23
C PRO A 100 10.90 -3.42 -5.83
N GLU A 101 11.20 -3.39 -4.53
CA GLU A 101 12.48 -2.92 -4.01
C GLU A 101 13.65 -3.67 -4.64
N ASN A 102 14.82 -3.01 -4.64
CA ASN A 102 16.07 -3.56 -5.16
C ASN A 102 16.69 -4.65 -4.24
N HIS A 103 15.88 -5.27 -3.38
CA HIS A 103 16.32 -6.24 -2.36
C HIS A 103 16.12 -7.68 -2.82
N THR A 104 17.09 -8.25 -3.52
CA THR A 104 17.04 -9.67 -3.96
C THR A 104 17.49 -10.66 -2.88
N ARG A 105 18.12 -10.19 -1.80
CA ARG A 105 18.63 -11.05 -0.71
C ARG A 105 17.66 -11.20 0.46
N ASN A 106 16.68 -10.31 0.59
CA ASN A 106 15.70 -10.38 1.67
C ASN A 106 14.56 -11.32 1.25
N LEU A 107 14.66 -12.59 1.62
CA LEU A 107 13.67 -13.60 1.25
C LEU A 107 12.27 -13.32 1.81
N PHE A 108 12.16 -12.68 2.99
CA PHE A 108 10.86 -12.27 3.53
C PHE A 108 10.20 -11.18 2.67
N TYR A 109 11.00 -10.23 2.18
CA TYR A 109 10.50 -9.23 1.24
C TYR A 109 10.06 -9.85 -0.09
N LEU A 110 10.77 -10.87 -0.59
CA LEU A 110 10.35 -11.57 -1.80
C LEU A 110 9.07 -12.40 -1.59
N GLN A 111 8.86 -12.97 -0.40
CA GLN A 111 7.55 -13.56 -0.02
C GLN A 111 6.43 -12.51 -0.01
N ASN A 112 6.71 -11.28 0.42
CA ASN A 112 5.78 -10.18 0.26
C ASN A 112 5.44 -9.90 -1.22
N VAL A 113 6.46 -9.85 -2.09
CA VAL A 113 6.25 -9.66 -3.55
C VAL A 113 5.41 -10.79 -4.13
N GLU A 114 5.71 -12.05 -3.79
CA GLU A 114 4.90 -13.20 -4.19
C GLU A 114 3.44 -13.06 -3.74
N GLN A 115 3.20 -12.62 -2.51
CA GLN A 115 1.86 -12.48 -1.98
C GLN A 115 1.07 -11.37 -2.69
N ILE A 116 1.71 -10.23 -3.01
CA ILE A 116 1.10 -9.17 -3.82
C ILE A 116 0.70 -9.71 -5.20
N VAL A 117 1.62 -10.43 -5.86
CA VAL A 117 1.36 -11.06 -7.17
C VAL A 117 0.20 -12.04 -7.08
N THR A 118 0.13 -12.85 -6.02
CA THR A 118 -0.93 -13.82 -5.79
C THR A 118 -2.29 -13.14 -5.65
N ILE A 119 -2.39 -12.11 -4.80
CA ILE A 119 -3.62 -11.34 -4.60
C ILE A 119 -4.10 -10.70 -5.91
N LEU A 120 -3.20 -10.04 -6.64
CA LEU A 120 -3.52 -9.37 -7.91
C LEU A 120 -3.96 -10.38 -9.00
N LYS A 121 -3.30 -11.54 -9.09
CA LYS A 121 -3.71 -12.60 -10.03
C LYS A 121 -5.09 -13.15 -9.68
N GLN A 122 -5.37 -13.39 -8.40
CA GLN A 122 -6.68 -13.84 -7.94
C GLN A 122 -7.77 -12.77 -8.16
N ALA A 123 -7.39 -11.48 -8.16
CA ALA A 123 -8.26 -10.38 -8.55
C ALA A 123 -8.52 -10.30 -10.07
N GLY A 124 -7.99 -11.24 -10.87
CA GLY A 124 -8.24 -11.33 -12.31
C GLY A 124 -7.19 -10.63 -13.18
N MET A 125 -6.09 -10.15 -12.61
CA MET A 125 -5.07 -9.41 -13.36
C MET A 125 -3.95 -10.31 -13.89
N ARG A 126 -3.48 -10.00 -15.10
CA ARG A 126 -2.16 -10.47 -15.56
C ARG A 126 -1.10 -9.67 -14.82
N VAL A 127 -0.23 -10.33 -14.06
CA VAL A 127 0.80 -9.66 -13.26
C VAL A 127 2.17 -10.21 -13.61
N ARG A 128 3.11 -9.32 -13.87
CA ARG A 128 4.53 -9.63 -14.08
C ARG A 128 5.38 -8.70 -13.20
N VAL A 129 6.57 -9.16 -12.81
CA VAL A 129 7.46 -8.41 -11.93
C VAL A 129 8.67 -7.90 -12.73
N GLY A 130 8.80 -6.58 -12.81
CA GLY A 130 9.91 -5.92 -13.49
C GLY A 130 10.93 -5.39 -12.50
N SER A 131 12.21 -5.67 -12.71
CA SER A 131 13.29 -5.26 -11.82
C SER A 131 13.95 -3.95 -12.27
N LEU A 132 14.23 -3.05 -11.33
CA LEU A 132 15.06 -1.86 -11.56
C LEU A 132 16.57 -2.16 -11.41
N LEU A 133 16.94 -3.37 -10.99
CA LEU A 133 18.33 -3.78 -10.81
C LEU A 133 19.04 -3.94 -12.17
N PRO A 134 20.14 -3.18 -12.43
CA PRO A 134 20.87 -3.27 -13.70
C PRO A 134 21.46 -4.65 -14.00
N GLU A 135 21.75 -5.46 -12.97
CA GLU A 135 22.28 -6.81 -13.10
C GLU A 135 21.25 -7.83 -13.59
N ILE A 136 19.94 -7.53 -13.50
CA ILE A 136 18.88 -8.39 -14.02
C ILE A 136 18.72 -8.09 -15.52
N THR A 137 19.52 -8.77 -16.34
CA THR A 137 19.53 -8.63 -17.81
C THR A 137 18.72 -9.72 -18.53
N ALA A 138 18.30 -10.75 -17.80
CA ALA A 138 17.46 -11.84 -18.27
C ALA A 138 16.49 -12.27 -17.17
N VAL A 139 15.49 -13.06 -17.54
CA VAL A 139 14.53 -13.65 -16.60
C VAL A 139 15.28 -14.39 -15.50
N THR A 140 15.09 -13.96 -14.26
CA THR A 140 15.77 -14.51 -13.08
C THR A 140 14.72 -15.04 -12.11
N GLU A 141 14.77 -16.34 -11.85
CA GLU A 141 13.88 -17.00 -10.88
C GLU A 141 14.59 -17.13 -9.54
N ILE A 142 13.90 -16.75 -8.47
CA ILE A 142 14.38 -16.84 -7.09
C ILE A 142 13.42 -17.74 -6.32
N ALA A 143 13.92 -18.90 -5.90
CA ALA A 143 13.19 -19.82 -5.04
C ALA A 143 13.05 -19.25 -3.63
N LEU A 144 11.86 -19.39 -3.04
CA LEU A 144 11.52 -18.89 -1.72
C LEU A 144 11.47 -20.01 -0.68
N PRO A 145 11.69 -19.72 0.62
CA PRO A 145 11.67 -20.73 1.68
C PRO A 145 10.32 -21.44 1.87
N ASN A 146 9.21 -20.84 1.40
CA ASN A 146 7.87 -21.41 1.45
C ASN A 146 7.57 -22.35 0.27
N GLY A 147 8.55 -22.63 -0.60
CA GLY A 147 8.39 -23.44 -1.80
C GLY A 147 7.87 -22.67 -3.02
N GLY A 148 7.62 -21.37 -2.86
CA GLY A 148 7.25 -20.46 -3.93
C GLY A 148 8.44 -19.99 -4.78
N THR A 149 8.15 -19.22 -5.82
CA THR A 149 9.17 -18.62 -6.70
C THR A 149 8.76 -17.23 -7.14
N VAL A 150 9.70 -16.28 -7.06
CA VAL A 150 9.55 -14.96 -7.67
C VAL A 150 10.35 -14.93 -8.97
N ARG A 151 9.68 -14.55 -10.06
CA ARG A 151 10.29 -14.35 -11.37
C ARG A 151 10.49 -12.85 -11.61
N LEU A 152 11.75 -12.41 -11.61
CA LEU A 152 12.16 -11.03 -11.89
C LEU A 152 12.61 -10.89 -13.33
N GLU A 153 12.20 -9.81 -13.99
CA GLU A 153 12.43 -9.63 -15.41
C GLU A 153 12.96 -8.24 -15.73
N PRO A 154 13.85 -8.11 -16.74
CA PRO A 154 14.38 -6.81 -17.15
C PRO A 154 13.26 -5.91 -17.67
N LEU A 155 13.22 -4.68 -17.16
CA LEU A 155 12.31 -3.66 -17.65
C LEU A 155 12.67 -3.23 -19.07
N VAL A 156 11.66 -3.09 -19.92
CA VAL A 156 11.81 -2.62 -21.30
C VAL A 156 10.95 -1.37 -21.49
N ARG A 157 11.60 -0.25 -21.83
CA ARG A 157 10.89 0.98 -22.20
C ARG A 157 10.79 1.11 -23.72
N ARG A 158 9.57 1.26 -24.22
CA ARG A 158 9.26 1.49 -25.64
C ARG A 158 8.55 2.84 -25.76
N GLY A 159 9.28 3.87 -26.16
CA GLY A 159 8.77 5.25 -26.13
C GLY A 159 8.40 5.66 -24.70
N ASN A 160 7.14 6.05 -24.49
CA ASN A 160 6.61 6.44 -23.18
C ASN A 160 5.84 5.32 -22.47
N ARG A 161 6.07 4.06 -22.85
CA ARG A 161 5.46 2.89 -22.21
C ARG A 161 6.54 2.00 -21.61
N LEU A 162 6.30 1.54 -20.40
CA LEU A 162 7.13 0.62 -19.65
C LEU A 162 6.46 -0.75 -19.59
N GLY A 163 7.21 -1.79 -19.92
CA GLY A 163 6.73 -3.16 -19.90
C GLY A 163 7.89 -4.12 -19.78
N LEU A 164 7.67 -5.33 -20.29
CA LEU A 164 8.68 -6.38 -20.42
C LEU A 164 8.79 -6.79 -21.90
N GLU A 165 9.59 -7.81 -22.21
CA GLU A 165 9.83 -8.28 -23.57
C GLU A 165 8.55 -8.50 -24.38
N ASP A 166 7.54 -9.13 -23.80
CA ASP A 166 6.28 -9.53 -24.45
C ASP A 166 5.03 -9.05 -23.68
N PHE A 167 5.18 -8.04 -22.83
CA PHE A 167 4.12 -7.59 -21.93
C PHE A 167 4.04 -6.07 -21.85
N ASP A 168 2.89 -5.53 -22.25
CA ASP A 168 2.54 -4.11 -22.16
C ASP A 168 1.38 -3.94 -21.15
N PRO A 169 1.68 -3.58 -19.89
CA PRO A 169 0.68 -3.46 -18.84
C PRO A 169 -0.14 -2.17 -19.00
N CYS A 170 -1.32 -2.14 -18.39
CA CYS A 170 -2.10 -0.89 -18.28
C CYS A 170 -1.54 0.05 -17.20
N VAL A 171 -1.01 -0.51 -16.11
CA VAL A 171 -0.57 0.24 -14.94
C VAL A 171 0.76 -0.29 -14.41
N VAL A 172 1.53 0.61 -13.81
CA VAL A 172 2.76 0.28 -13.09
C VAL A 172 2.47 0.41 -11.59
N LEU A 173 2.62 -0.70 -10.86
CA LEU A 173 2.49 -0.73 -9.41
C LEU A 173 3.88 -0.76 -8.78
N LEU A 174 4.21 0.26 -8.01
CA LEU A 174 5.46 0.36 -7.28
C LEU A 174 5.28 -0.25 -5.90
N ASN A 175 6.04 -1.29 -5.58
CA ASN A 175 6.35 -1.70 -4.21
C ASN A 175 7.78 -1.31 -3.84
N ASN A 176 8.25 -0.19 -4.42
CA ASN A 176 9.55 0.43 -4.23
C ASN A 176 9.33 1.89 -3.89
N ASP A 177 9.87 2.36 -2.76
CA ASP A 177 9.63 3.73 -2.26
C ASP A 177 10.40 4.81 -3.04
N LEU A 178 11.31 4.40 -3.92
CA LEU A 178 12.20 5.23 -4.72
C LEU A 178 12.96 6.25 -3.86
N SER A 179 13.40 5.83 -2.67
CA SER A 179 14.16 6.64 -1.71
C SER A 179 15.46 7.21 -2.29
N GLY A 180 16.07 6.50 -3.24
CA GLY A 180 17.24 6.97 -4.02
C GLY A 180 16.92 8.02 -5.10
N GLY A 181 15.65 8.40 -5.26
CA GLY A 181 15.15 9.26 -6.34
C GLY A 181 14.51 8.46 -7.47
N VAL A 182 13.72 9.13 -8.31
CA VAL A 182 13.00 8.49 -9.43
C VAL A 182 13.94 8.23 -10.62
N PRO A 183 14.15 6.96 -11.01
CA PRO A 183 14.92 6.60 -12.19
C PRO A 183 14.30 7.16 -13.47
N GLU A 184 15.15 7.49 -14.45
CA GLU A 184 14.71 8.08 -15.72
C GLU A 184 13.71 7.18 -16.47
N ILE A 185 13.88 5.85 -16.35
CA ILE A 185 12.99 4.87 -16.99
C ILE A 185 11.52 5.01 -16.54
N LEU A 186 11.26 5.56 -15.35
CA LEU A 186 9.90 5.76 -14.81
C LEU A 186 9.30 7.13 -15.13
N LYS A 187 10.06 8.07 -15.70
CA LYS A 187 9.58 9.43 -15.97
C LYS A 187 8.83 9.51 -17.30
N ASN A 188 7.80 10.36 -17.35
CA ASN A 188 7.02 10.65 -18.56
C ASN A 188 6.41 9.39 -19.21
N LEU A 189 5.87 8.49 -18.38
CA LEU A 189 5.14 7.33 -18.86
C LEU A 189 3.68 7.69 -19.14
N GLU A 190 3.10 7.08 -20.18
CA GLU A 190 1.67 7.14 -20.49
C GLU A 190 0.84 6.34 -19.48
N GLN A 191 1.43 5.30 -18.90
CA GLN A 191 0.78 4.44 -17.91
C GLN A 191 0.72 5.17 -16.57
N ALA A 192 -0.40 5.01 -15.87
CA ALA A 192 -0.50 5.44 -14.50
C ALA A 192 0.46 4.62 -13.62
N ILE A 193 1.12 5.32 -12.70
CA ILE A 193 2.01 4.74 -11.70
C ILE A 193 1.36 4.88 -10.33
N PHE A 194 1.27 3.78 -9.60
CA PHE A 194 0.69 3.74 -8.26
C PHE A 194 1.69 3.22 -7.23
N PRO A 195 1.87 3.90 -6.09
CA PRO A 195 1.50 5.31 -5.86
C PRO A 195 2.12 6.27 -6.91
N PRO A 196 1.55 7.46 -7.12
CA PRO A 196 2.14 8.47 -8.02
C PRO A 196 3.59 8.79 -7.63
N LEU A 197 4.46 9.08 -8.60
CA LEU A 197 5.88 9.38 -8.32
C LEU A 197 6.07 10.56 -7.35
N SER A 198 5.16 11.53 -7.37
CA SER A 198 5.13 12.66 -6.42
C SER A 198 4.83 12.26 -4.98
N ALA A 199 4.39 11.02 -4.74
CA ALA A 199 4.20 10.45 -3.41
C ALA A 199 5.45 9.68 -2.91
N GLY A 200 6.49 9.56 -3.75
CA GLY A 200 7.75 8.91 -3.40
C GLY A 200 8.53 9.66 -2.31
N TRP A 201 9.36 8.92 -1.57
CA TRP A 201 10.03 9.44 -0.36
C TRP A 201 10.89 10.69 -0.64
N TYR A 202 11.50 10.78 -1.82
CA TYR A 202 12.39 11.88 -2.22
C TYR A 202 11.71 13.25 -2.36
N THR A 203 10.37 13.33 -2.45
CA THR A 203 9.63 14.61 -2.58
C THR A 203 8.77 14.95 -1.36
N ARG A 204 8.51 13.98 -0.48
CA ARG A 204 7.61 14.16 0.66
C ARG A 204 8.28 14.96 1.78
N ARG A 205 7.66 16.08 2.19
CA ARG A 205 7.99 16.74 3.46
C ARG A 205 7.15 16.14 4.57
N LYS A 206 7.80 15.60 5.61
CA LYS A 206 7.11 15.05 6.80
C LYS A 206 6.14 16.05 7.43
N SER A 207 6.51 17.34 7.48
CA SER A 207 5.65 18.40 8.01
C SER A 207 4.33 18.56 7.26
N GLN A 208 4.30 18.36 5.94
CA GLN A 208 3.07 18.42 5.15
C GLN A 208 2.17 17.23 5.46
N HIS A 209 2.74 16.05 5.67
CA HIS A 209 1.98 14.88 6.09
C HIS A 209 1.33 15.11 7.46
N PHE A 210 2.09 15.60 8.45
CA PHE A 210 1.53 15.90 9.77
C PHE A 210 0.47 17.01 9.71
N ALA A 211 0.68 18.07 8.92
CA ALA A 211 -0.33 19.11 8.74
C ALA A 211 -1.62 18.58 8.07
N ALA A 212 -1.50 17.64 7.12
CA ALA A 212 -2.66 16.98 6.53
C ALA A 212 -3.39 16.09 7.55
N TYR A 213 -2.65 15.31 8.34
CA TYR A 213 -3.20 14.49 9.41
C TYR A 213 -3.89 15.36 10.47
N ASP A 214 -3.28 16.45 10.91
CA ASP A 214 -3.84 17.37 11.90
C ASP A 214 -5.19 17.92 11.44
N ARG A 215 -5.35 18.30 10.17
CA ARG A 215 -6.66 18.73 9.64
C ARG A 215 -7.71 17.62 9.75
N VAL A 216 -7.37 16.42 9.28
CA VAL A 216 -8.28 15.26 9.30
C VAL A 216 -8.66 14.89 10.74
N ALA A 217 -7.69 14.86 11.66
CA ALA A 217 -7.90 14.56 13.06
C ALA A 217 -8.80 15.60 13.74
N ASN A 218 -8.61 16.89 13.46
CA ASN A 218 -9.46 17.95 14.03
C ASN A 218 -10.91 17.89 13.49
N GLU A 219 -11.09 17.69 12.19
CA GLU A 219 -12.43 17.54 11.59
C GLU A 219 -13.17 16.33 12.14
N PHE A 220 -12.48 15.18 12.23
CA PHE A 220 -13.03 13.95 12.79
C PHE A 220 -13.30 14.06 14.30
N ALA A 221 -12.43 14.76 15.04
CA ALA A 221 -12.61 15.01 16.46
C ALA A 221 -13.84 15.88 16.74
N GLN A 222 -14.05 16.91 15.91
CA GLN A 222 -15.24 17.76 15.99
C GLN A 222 -16.53 16.97 15.69
N LEU A 223 -16.50 16.05 14.72
CA LEU A 223 -17.65 15.19 14.38
C LEU A 223 -18.12 14.35 15.58
N LEU A 224 -17.19 13.91 16.43
CA LEU A 224 -17.45 12.95 17.52
C LEU A 224 -17.37 13.57 18.92
N ASP A 225 -17.09 14.86 19.00
CA ASP A 225 -16.87 15.58 20.26
C ASP A 225 -15.79 14.90 21.12
N ILE A 226 -14.65 14.60 20.51
CA ILE A 226 -13.47 14.04 21.19
C ILE A 226 -12.32 15.04 21.23
N ASP A 227 -11.40 14.84 22.18
CA ASP A 227 -10.14 15.57 22.19
C ASP A 227 -9.27 15.11 21.00
N PRO A 228 -8.88 15.99 20.06
CA PRO A 228 -8.03 15.63 18.92
C PRO A 228 -6.62 15.17 19.32
N TRP A 229 -6.24 15.30 20.59
CA TRP A 229 -4.99 14.75 21.10
C TRP A 229 -5.02 13.23 21.31
N LEU A 230 -6.19 12.61 21.48
CA LEU A 230 -6.33 11.15 21.75
C LEU A 230 -5.97 10.28 20.55
#